data_AF-A0A9E6JV42-F1
#
_entry.id   AF-A0A9E6JV42-F1
#
_cell.length_a   1.000
_cell.length_b   1.000
_cell.length_c   1.000
_cell.angle_alpha   90.00
_cell.angle_beta   90.00
_cell.angle_gamma   90.00
#
_symmetry.space_group_name_H-M   'P 1'
#
loop_
_entity.id
_entity.type
_entity.pdbx_description
1 polymer ?
#
loop_
_entity_poly.entity_id
_entity_poly.type
_entity_poly.pdbx_seq_one_letter_code
_entity_poly.pdbx_strand_id
1 'polypeptide(L)'
;MAPKKTFPFEKNIEYAFFTCPPDRVIRFHLSLVHYALCFFLTLNFSFFTFYCFSQGAAINTTGVASDPSAMLDVSSTNQGMRIPRVALTSTTSSAPITNPANSLLVYDSVTTGDVTPGFYYWDNNKWIRLATGNSIPTPGPISGITSLCSGASQNYNISAVTGANTYTWTVP
;
A
#
# COMPACT_ATOMS: atom_id res chain seq x y z
N MET A 1 -58.90 10.95 -58.90
CA MET A 1 -57.62 11.02 -59.64
C MET A 1 -56.94 12.32 -59.23
N ALA A 2 -55.81 12.24 -58.52
CA ALA A 2 -55.01 13.44 -58.22
C ALA A 2 -54.14 13.81 -59.45
N PRO A 3 -53.81 15.10 -59.61
CA PRO A 3 -52.40 15.46 -59.76
C PRO A 3 -52.05 16.68 -58.87
N LYS A 4 -51.14 16.52 -57.92
CA LYS A 4 -49.66 16.68 -57.99
C LYS A 4 -49.23 18.15 -57.82
N LYS A 5 -48.56 18.39 -56.68
CA LYS A 5 -48.03 19.67 -56.18
C LYS A 5 -47.01 20.31 -57.12
N THR A 6 -46.99 21.64 -57.12
CA THR A 6 -45.83 22.45 -57.52
C THR A 6 -45.69 23.61 -56.53
N PHE A 7 -44.55 23.72 -55.86
CA PHE A 7 -44.21 24.86 -55.01
C PHE A 7 -43.38 25.86 -55.82
N PRO A 8 -43.53 27.17 -55.56
CA PRO A 8 -42.35 28.00 -55.47
C PRO A 8 -42.35 28.92 -54.23
N PHE A 9 -41.18 28.90 -53.59
CA PHE A 9 -40.37 29.96 -52.99
C PHE A 9 -41.02 31.24 -52.42
N GLU A 10 -40.60 31.48 -51.17
CA GLU A 10 -40.33 32.76 -50.50
C GLU A 10 -41.43 33.46 -49.69
N LYS A 11 -40.98 33.81 -48.47
CA LYS A 11 -41.49 34.79 -47.50
C LYS A 11 -42.80 34.43 -46.82
N ASN A 12 -42.70 34.07 -45.54
CA ASN A 12 -43.51 34.66 -44.47
C ASN A 12 -42.87 34.33 -43.12
N ILE A 13 -41.93 35.18 -42.72
CA ILE A 13 -41.65 35.40 -41.32
C ILE A 13 -42.68 36.44 -40.87
N GLU A 14 -43.82 35.98 -40.36
CA GLU A 14 -44.68 36.80 -39.50
C GLU A 14 -44.86 36.04 -38.20
N TYR A 15 -43.94 36.29 -37.25
CA TYR A 15 -44.25 36.10 -35.85
C TYR A 15 -45.29 37.16 -35.51
N ALA A 16 -46.53 36.73 -35.29
CA ALA A 16 -47.59 37.59 -34.76
C ALA A 16 -47.14 38.12 -33.39
N PHE A 17 -46.66 39.37 -33.37
CA PHE A 17 -46.42 40.09 -32.13
C PHE A 17 -47.79 40.52 -31.57
N PHE A 18 -48.35 39.67 -30.70
CA PHE A 18 -49.32 40.15 -29.73
C PHE A 18 -48.57 41.12 -28.79
N THR A 19 -48.85 42.41 -28.94
CA THR A 19 -48.41 43.44 -28.01
C THR A 19 -49.12 43.23 -26.67
N CYS A 20 -48.38 42.82 -25.65
CA CYS A 20 -48.80 42.91 -24.25
C CYS A 20 -48.23 44.21 -23.63
N PRO A 21 -48.99 44.97 -22.80
CA PRO A 21 -48.52 46.21 -22.16
C PRO A 21 -47.40 45.97 -21.12
N PRO A 22 -46.82 47.01 -20.50
CA PRO A 22 -45.40 47.07 -20.13
C PRO A 22 -45.03 46.28 -18.87
N ASP A 23 -44.88 44.96 -18.98
CA ASP A 23 -44.28 44.12 -17.91
C ASP A 23 -42.82 43.77 -18.22
N ARG A 24 -42.00 44.80 -18.43
CA ARG A 24 -40.54 44.65 -18.40
C ARG A 24 -40.03 44.68 -16.97
N VAL A 25 -40.30 43.63 -16.19
CA VAL A 25 -39.55 43.43 -14.92
C VAL A 25 -39.16 41.96 -14.69
N ILE A 26 -39.91 40.97 -15.15
CA ILE A 26 -39.76 39.59 -14.63
C ILE A 26 -38.64 38.77 -15.32
N ARG A 27 -38.16 39.15 -16.51
CA ARG A 27 -37.17 38.36 -17.26
C ARG A 27 -35.70 38.55 -16.84
N PHE A 28 -35.37 39.60 -16.08
CA PHE A 28 -34.04 39.76 -15.47
C PHE A 28 -33.92 39.04 -14.12
N HIS A 29 -35.02 38.88 -13.39
CA HIS A 29 -35.01 38.18 -12.10
C HIS A 29 -34.82 36.66 -12.29
N LEU A 30 -35.36 36.07 -13.36
CA LEU A 30 -35.21 34.64 -13.60
C LEU A 30 -33.74 34.25 -13.85
N SER A 31 -32.99 34.99 -14.68
CA SER A 31 -31.57 34.69 -14.91
C SER A 31 -30.73 34.88 -13.64
N LEU A 32 -30.99 35.96 -12.89
CA LEU A 32 -30.25 36.27 -11.65
C LEU A 32 -30.52 35.24 -10.54
N VAL A 33 -31.74 34.70 -10.46
CA VAL A 33 -32.10 33.60 -9.54
C VAL A 33 -31.44 32.28 -9.92
N HIS A 34 -31.31 31.96 -11.22
CA HIS A 34 -30.60 30.75 -11.68
C HIS A 34 -29.09 30.84 -11.37
N TYR A 35 -28.46 32.00 -11.59
CA TYR A 35 -27.05 32.19 -11.22
C TYR A 35 -26.82 32.11 -9.71
N ALA A 36 -27.71 32.68 -8.90
CA ALA A 36 -27.65 32.57 -7.44
C ALA A 36 -27.80 31.12 -6.95
N LEU A 37 -28.77 30.37 -7.49
CA LEU A 37 -28.97 28.96 -7.16
C LEU A 37 -27.75 28.11 -7.54
N CYS A 38 -27.21 28.29 -8.74
CA CYS A 38 -25.98 27.61 -9.18
C CYS A 38 -24.79 27.95 -8.27
N PHE A 39 -24.63 29.21 -7.85
CA PHE A 39 -23.57 29.62 -6.93
C PHE A 39 -23.71 28.97 -5.54
N PHE A 40 -24.93 28.92 -4.99
CA PHE A 40 -25.17 28.23 -3.71
C PHE A 40 -24.91 26.72 -3.84
N LEU A 41 -25.32 26.09 -4.94
CA LEU A 41 -25.08 24.66 -5.16
C LEU A 41 -23.58 24.34 -5.32
N THR A 42 -22.82 25.15 -6.07
CA THR A 42 -21.37 24.95 -6.23
C THR A 42 -20.59 25.28 -4.96
N LEU A 43 -21.04 26.27 -4.17
CA LEU A 43 -20.44 26.60 -2.88
C LEU A 43 -20.64 25.47 -1.87
N ASN A 44 -21.85 24.92 -1.76
CA ASN A 44 -22.14 23.78 -0.87
C ASN A 44 -21.36 22.51 -1.30
N PHE A 45 -21.22 22.27 -2.60
CA PHE A 45 -20.40 21.16 -3.11
C PHE A 45 -18.91 21.36 -2.78
N SER A 46 -18.41 22.59 -2.86
CA SER A 46 -17.04 22.94 -2.46
C SER A 46 -16.81 22.69 -0.97
N PHE A 47 -17.76 23.07 -0.09
CA PHE A 47 -17.67 22.80 1.36
C PHE A 47 -17.80 21.30 1.72
N PHE A 48 -18.54 20.50 0.94
CA PHE A 48 -18.66 19.05 1.15
C PHE A 48 -17.36 18.29 0.87
N THR A 49 -16.50 18.82 -0.01
CA THR A 49 -15.21 18.19 -0.38
C THR A 49 -14.17 18.22 0.76
N PHE A 50 -14.40 19.00 1.82
CA PHE A 50 -13.48 19.11 2.97
C PHE A 50 -13.75 18.11 4.11
N TYR A 51 -14.78 17.27 4.02
CA TYR A 51 -15.16 16.34 5.11
C TYR A 51 -14.73 14.88 4.92
N CYS A 52 -13.99 14.54 3.87
CA CYS A 52 -13.48 13.18 3.71
C CYS A 52 -11.97 13.14 4.02
N PHE A 53 -11.63 13.04 5.31
CA PHE A 53 -10.33 12.47 5.67
C PHE A 53 -10.47 10.95 5.56
N SER A 54 -9.57 10.31 4.80
CA SER A 54 -9.46 8.86 4.85
C SER A 54 -9.11 8.44 6.26
N GLN A 55 -10.02 7.74 6.93
CA GLN A 55 -9.77 7.05 8.19
C GLN A 55 -9.13 5.69 7.86
N GLY A 56 -8.49 5.02 8.83
CA GLY A 56 -7.92 3.69 8.61
C GLY A 56 -8.93 2.72 7.99
N ALA A 57 -8.45 1.80 7.16
CA ALA A 57 -9.28 0.79 6.52
C ALA A 57 -9.33 -0.48 7.38
N ALA A 58 -10.53 -0.89 7.79
CA ALA A 58 -10.76 -2.15 8.45
C ALA A 58 -11.25 -3.21 7.46
N ILE A 59 -10.61 -4.38 7.44
CA ILE A 59 -11.04 -5.57 6.68
C ILE A 59 -11.41 -6.66 7.68
N ASN A 60 -12.71 -6.77 7.97
CA ASN A 60 -13.27 -7.77 8.87
C ASN A 60 -14.75 -8.02 8.54
N THR A 61 -15.34 -9.05 9.13
CA THR A 61 -16.76 -9.38 8.96
C THR A 61 -17.64 -8.88 10.11
N THR A 62 -17.07 -8.25 11.12
CA THR A 62 -17.77 -7.82 12.35
C THR A 62 -18.26 -6.38 12.30
N GLY A 63 -17.80 -5.59 11.32
CA GLY A 63 -18.15 -4.17 11.19
C GLY A 63 -17.42 -3.27 12.19
N VAL A 64 -16.42 -3.79 12.92
CA VAL A 64 -15.62 -3.00 13.86
C VAL A 64 -14.70 -2.06 13.07
N ALA A 65 -14.65 -0.79 13.48
CA ALA A 65 -13.75 0.20 12.89
C ALA A 65 -12.28 -0.17 13.16
N SER A 66 -11.37 0.27 12.30
CA SER A 66 -9.94 0.05 12.49
C SER A 66 -9.45 0.77 13.75
N ASP A 67 -8.42 0.23 14.40
CA ASP A 67 -7.75 0.93 15.50
C ASP A 67 -7.32 2.36 15.07
N PRO A 68 -7.42 3.39 15.93
CA PRO A 68 -7.03 4.76 15.60
C PRO A 68 -5.56 4.92 15.18
N SER A 69 -4.68 4.01 15.58
CA SER A 69 -3.27 4.00 15.20
C SER A 69 -2.99 3.21 13.92
N ALA A 70 -3.98 2.51 13.36
CA ALA A 70 -3.82 1.65 12.19
C ALA A 70 -4.44 2.27 10.94
N MET A 71 -3.62 2.40 9.88
CA MET A 71 -4.14 2.76 8.55
C MET A 71 -4.75 1.55 7.83
N LEU A 72 -4.30 0.33 8.16
CA LEU A 72 -4.87 -0.93 7.70
C LEU A 72 -4.99 -1.87 8.91
N ASP A 73 -6.21 -2.29 9.21
CA ASP A 73 -6.54 -3.23 10.28
C ASP A 73 -7.27 -4.43 9.66
N VAL A 74 -6.73 -5.64 9.83
CA VAL A 74 -7.30 -6.86 9.26
C VAL A 74 -7.57 -7.85 10.37
N SER A 75 -8.84 -8.21 10.55
CA SER A 75 -9.26 -9.16 11.58
C SER A 75 -9.97 -10.35 10.94
N SER A 76 -9.44 -11.54 11.21
CA SER A 76 -10.03 -12.82 10.82
C SER A 76 -9.62 -13.91 11.81
N THR A 77 -10.47 -14.90 11.99
CA THR A 77 -10.20 -16.08 12.84
C THR A 77 -9.63 -17.26 12.06
N ASN A 78 -9.67 -17.21 10.72
CA ASN A 78 -9.32 -18.35 9.86
C ASN A 78 -8.63 -17.98 8.54
N GLN A 79 -8.45 -16.69 8.24
CA GLN A 79 -7.74 -16.18 7.08
C GLN A 79 -6.59 -15.27 7.50
N GLY A 80 -5.62 -15.11 6.61
CA GLY A 80 -4.48 -14.22 6.82
C GLY A 80 -4.20 -13.35 5.61
N MET A 81 -3.23 -12.45 5.76
CA MET A 81 -2.79 -11.58 4.68
C MET A 81 -1.69 -12.26 3.85
N ARG A 82 -1.91 -12.38 2.54
CA ARG A 82 -0.86 -12.84 1.62
C ARG A 82 -0.04 -11.63 1.15
N ILE A 83 1.21 -11.57 1.58
CA ILE A 83 2.18 -10.54 1.17
C ILE A 83 2.67 -10.80 -0.28
N PRO A 84 3.00 -9.75 -1.06
CA PRO A 84 3.57 -9.89 -2.39
C PRO A 84 4.76 -10.84 -2.44
N ARG A 85 4.74 -11.74 -3.45
CA ARG A 85 5.84 -12.67 -3.71
C ARG A 85 6.78 -12.10 -4.74
N VAL A 86 8.04 -12.01 -4.38
CA VAL A 86 9.09 -11.43 -5.21
C VAL A 86 10.20 -12.47 -5.36
N ALA A 87 10.90 -12.47 -6.49
CA ALA A 87 12.09 -13.31 -6.68
C ALA A 87 13.32 -12.42 -6.50
N LEU A 88 13.90 -12.43 -5.30
CA LEU A 88 15.10 -11.66 -5.01
C LEU A 88 16.33 -12.38 -5.60
N THR A 89 17.34 -11.62 -5.99
CA THR A 89 18.60 -12.17 -6.54
C THR A 89 19.78 -12.03 -5.58
N SER A 90 19.77 -11.02 -4.72
CA SER A 90 20.73 -10.81 -3.63
C SER A 90 20.19 -9.83 -2.58
N THR A 91 20.70 -9.89 -1.35
CA THR A 91 20.30 -8.93 -0.30
C THR A 91 20.74 -7.50 -0.55
N THR A 92 21.78 -7.26 -1.36
CA THR A 92 22.31 -5.92 -1.65
C THR A 92 21.74 -5.29 -2.91
N SER A 93 20.88 -6.02 -3.62
CA SER A 93 20.23 -5.54 -4.84
C SER A 93 18.79 -5.11 -4.54
N SER A 94 18.40 -3.91 -4.95
CA SER A 94 17.00 -3.48 -4.88
C SER A 94 16.11 -4.22 -5.86
N ALA A 95 16.68 -4.69 -6.99
CA ALA A 95 15.94 -5.44 -8.00
C ALA A 95 15.29 -6.70 -7.40
N PRO A 96 14.08 -7.05 -7.83
CA PRO A 96 13.34 -6.51 -8.99
C PRO A 96 12.48 -5.26 -8.68
N ILE A 97 12.51 -4.73 -7.46
CA ILE A 97 11.71 -3.56 -7.08
C ILE A 97 12.57 -2.32 -7.22
N THR A 98 12.16 -1.37 -8.08
CA THR A 98 12.87 -0.10 -8.24
C THR A 98 12.52 0.84 -7.09
N ASN A 99 13.52 1.42 -6.43
CA ASN A 99 13.36 2.36 -5.31
C ASN A 99 12.41 1.86 -4.20
N PRO A 100 12.64 0.68 -3.62
CA PRO A 100 11.80 0.17 -2.54
C PRO A 100 11.81 1.15 -1.35
N ALA A 101 10.63 1.39 -0.78
CA ALA A 101 10.50 2.21 0.42
C ALA A 101 11.09 1.48 1.63
N ASN A 102 11.62 2.24 2.60
CA ASN A 102 12.03 1.64 3.87
C ASN A 102 10.84 0.94 4.54
N SER A 103 11.12 -0.21 5.16
CA SER A 103 10.12 -1.12 5.74
C SER A 103 9.16 -1.77 4.74
N LEU A 104 9.46 -1.77 3.44
CA LEU A 104 8.69 -2.53 2.44
C LEU A 104 8.84 -4.04 2.70
N LEU A 105 7.75 -4.72 3.03
CA LEU A 105 7.72 -6.16 3.31
C LEU A 105 7.38 -6.99 2.07
N VAL A 106 8.17 -8.02 1.80
CA VAL A 106 7.96 -8.98 0.71
C VAL A 106 8.23 -10.41 1.16
N TYR A 107 7.69 -11.39 0.43
CA TYR A 107 8.07 -12.80 0.59
C TYR A 107 8.91 -13.23 -0.60
N ASP A 108 10.15 -13.66 -0.34
CA ASP A 108 11.01 -14.28 -1.35
C ASP A 108 10.65 -15.76 -1.49
N SER A 109 10.53 -16.24 -2.73
CA SER A 109 10.07 -17.61 -3.04
C SER A 109 11.11 -18.49 -3.73
N VAL A 110 12.30 -17.94 -3.98
CA VAL A 110 13.39 -18.63 -4.67
C VAL A 110 14.65 -18.61 -3.82
N THR A 111 15.58 -19.51 -4.10
CA THR A 111 16.94 -19.41 -3.57
C THR A 111 17.82 -18.93 -4.71
N THR A 112 18.37 -17.73 -4.58
CA THR A 112 19.28 -17.13 -5.57
C THR A 112 20.36 -16.36 -4.83
N GLY A 113 21.63 -16.57 -5.16
CA GLY A 113 22.72 -15.85 -4.47
C GLY A 113 22.71 -16.09 -2.96
N ASP A 114 22.63 -15.01 -2.19
CA ASP A 114 22.59 -15.03 -0.71
C ASP A 114 21.16 -14.97 -0.12
N VAL A 115 20.12 -14.99 -0.95
CA VAL A 115 18.72 -15.03 -0.50
C VAL A 115 18.15 -16.45 -0.54
N THR A 116 17.25 -16.72 0.40
CA THR A 116 16.54 -18.01 0.54
C THR A 116 15.07 -17.73 0.84
N PRO A 117 14.15 -18.66 0.53
CA PRO A 117 12.73 -18.43 0.77
C PRO A 117 12.41 -17.97 2.19
N GLY A 118 11.64 -16.89 2.29
CA GLY A 118 11.34 -16.25 3.57
C GLY A 118 10.83 -14.82 3.41
N PHE A 119 10.50 -14.20 4.55
CA PHE A 119 10.08 -12.80 4.57
C PHE A 119 11.30 -11.88 4.63
N TYR A 120 11.27 -10.84 3.80
CA TYR A 120 12.29 -9.81 3.75
C TYR A 120 11.65 -8.44 3.85
N TYR A 121 12.34 -7.51 4.51
CA TYR A 121 11.98 -6.09 4.47
C TYR A 121 13.16 -5.25 3.98
N TRP A 122 12.86 -4.14 3.31
CA TRP A 122 13.88 -3.21 2.86
C TRP A 122 14.30 -2.25 3.97
N ASP A 123 15.60 -2.16 4.23
CA ASP A 123 16.17 -1.17 5.16
C ASP A 123 17.57 -0.75 4.69
N ASN A 124 17.86 0.56 4.75
CA ASN A 124 19.18 1.13 4.47
C ASN A 124 19.89 0.55 3.24
N ASN A 125 19.17 0.49 2.11
CA ASN A 125 19.67 -0.05 0.84
C ASN A 125 19.97 -1.56 0.82
N LYS A 126 19.32 -2.33 1.70
CA LYS A 126 19.52 -3.78 1.81
C LYS A 126 18.22 -4.51 2.15
N TRP A 127 18.03 -5.69 1.59
CA TRP A 127 17.01 -6.63 2.05
C TRP A 127 17.47 -7.33 3.33
N ILE A 128 16.69 -7.18 4.40
CA ILE A 128 16.89 -7.87 5.67
C ILE A 128 15.85 -8.96 5.81
N ARG A 129 16.32 -10.20 6.01
CA ARG A 129 15.42 -11.33 6.28
C ARG A 129 14.86 -11.20 7.69
N LEU A 130 13.54 -11.33 7.85
CA LEU A 130 12.96 -11.48 9.18
C LEU A 130 13.47 -12.78 9.80
N ALA A 131 14.03 -12.68 11.01
CA ALA A 131 14.60 -13.82 11.70
C ALA A 131 13.53 -14.90 11.91
N THR A 132 13.71 -16.05 11.26
CA THR A 132 13.09 -17.30 11.70
C THR A 132 13.91 -17.72 12.92
N GLY A 133 13.31 -17.83 14.11
CA GLY A 133 13.96 -18.03 15.41
C GLY A 133 14.85 -19.29 15.59
N ASN A 134 15.36 -19.85 14.50
CA ASN A 134 16.17 -21.05 14.41
C ASN A 134 17.55 -20.79 13.79
N SER A 135 18.08 -19.56 13.82
CA SER A 135 19.53 -19.38 13.62
C SER A 135 20.23 -19.94 14.86
N ILE A 136 20.36 -21.28 14.95
CA ILE A 136 21.21 -21.92 15.95
C ILE A 136 22.61 -21.41 15.66
N PRO A 137 23.17 -20.58 16.55
CA PRO A 137 24.45 -19.97 16.26
C PRO A 137 25.49 -21.08 16.32
N THR A 138 26.17 -21.32 15.19
CA THR A 138 27.20 -22.36 15.09
C THR A 138 28.39 -21.95 15.96
N PRO A 139 28.83 -22.79 16.90
CA PRO A 139 30.02 -22.49 17.69
C PRO A 139 31.25 -22.37 16.78
N GLY A 140 32.11 -21.39 17.08
CA GLY A 140 33.39 -21.24 16.38
C GLY A 140 34.34 -22.41 16.64
N PRO A 141 35.48 -22.48 15.93
CA PRO A 141 36.50 -23.49 16.20
C PRO A 141 37.02 -23.40 17.64
N ILE A 142 37.32 -24.56 18.23
CA ILE A 142 37.95 -24.65 19.55
C ILE A 142 39.40 -24.16 19.43
N SER A 143 39.79 -23.21 20.28
CA SER A 143 41.17 -22.72 20.34
C SER A 143 41.92 -23.40 21.47
N GLY A 144 43.09 -23.97 21.16
CA GLY A 144 44.01 -24.60 22.10
C GLY A 144 45.15 -25.32 21.37
N ILE A 145 46.16 -25.78 22.12
CA ILE A 145 47.27 -26.52 21.51
C ILE A 145 46.86 -27.96 21.19
N THR A 146 47.31 -28.46 20.04
CA THR A 146 46.96 -29.78 19.50
C THR A 146 48.03 -30.85 19.77
N SER A 147 49.21 -30.45 20.24
CA SER A 147 50.30 -31.34 20.60
C SER A 147 50.56 -31.25 22.10
N LEU A 148 50.21 -32.31 22.84
CA LEU A 148 50.37 -32.40 24.28
C LEU A 148 51.34 -33.52 24.67
N CYS A 149 52.28 -33.22 25.56
CA CYS A 149 53.09 -34.24 26.22
C CYS A 149 52.25 -34.98 27.28
N SER A 150 52.59 -36.23 27.58
CA SER A 150 51.92 -37.02 28.62
C SER A 150 51.92 -36.29 29.96
N GLY A 151 50.73 -36.07 30.53
CA GLY A 151 50.54 -35.38 31.81
C GLY A 151 50.45 -33.85 31.74
N ALA A 152 50.47 -33.25 30.54
CA ALA A 152 50.26 -31.82 30.38
C ALA A 152 48.78 -31.43 30.57
N SER A 153 48.52 -30.41 31.38
CA SER A 153 47.19 -29.79 31.54
C SER A 153 47.11 -28.57 30.62
N GLN A 154 46.00 -28.42 29.89
CA GLN A 154 45.74 -27.23 29.07
C GLN A 154 44.30 -26.74 29.12
N ASN A 155 44.17 -25.44 28.87
CA ASN A 155 42.89 -24.77 28.74
C ASN A 155 42.51 -24.65 27.26
N TYR A 156 41.33 -25.17 26.92
CA TYR A 156 40.67 -24.94 25.64
C TYR A 156 39.61 -23.87 25.80
N ASN A 157 39.44 -23.01 24.80
CA ASN A 157 38.41 -21.99 24.81
C ASN A 157 37.65 -21.94 23.49
N ILE A 158 36.47 -21.32 23.56
CA ILE A 158 35.62 -21.02 22.42
C ILE A 158 35.05 -19.61 22.60
N SER A 159 34.90 -18.89 21.50
CA SER A 159 34.18 -17.61 21.51
C SER A 159 32.73 -17.82 21.94
N ALA A 160 32.22 -16.94 22.79
CA ALA A 160 30.85 -17.03 23.27
C ALA A 160 29.86 -16.99 22.11
N VAL A 161 28.92 -17.93 22.13
CA VAL A 161 27.85 -18.09 21.15
C VAL A 161 26.58 -17.42 21.69
N THR A 162 26.07 -16.41 20.99
CA THR A 162 24.89 -15.64 21.43
C THR A 162 23.68 -16.55 21.59
N GLY A 163 23.14 -16.66 22.82
CA GLY A 163 21.99 -17.50 23.13
C GLY A 163 22.32 -18.93 23.55
N ALA A 164 23.59 -19.31 23.66
CA ALA A 164 23.99 -20.58 24.24
C ALA A 164 23.97 -20.52 25.77
N ASN A 165 23.13 -21.34 26.40
CA ASN A 165 23.04 -21.45 27.87
C ASN A 165 24.03 -22.47 28.44
N THR A 166 24.48 -23.45 27.63
CA THR A 166 25.33 -24.55 28.07
C THR A 166 26.28 -24.98 26.95
N TYR A 167 27.51 -25.36 27.31
CA TYR A 167 28.50 -25.98 26.41
C TYR A 167 28.83 -27.38 26.93
N THR A 168 28.77 -28.39 26.06
CA THR A 168 29.19 -29.76 26.36
C THR A 168 30.51 -30.06 25.65
N TRP A 169 31.54 -30.37 26.42
CA TRP A 169 32.86 -30.77 25.91
C TRP A 169 32.97 -32.29 25.97
N THR A 170 33.35 -32.92 24.86
CA THR A 170 33.65 -34.36 24.81
C THR A 170 35.12 -34.53 24.47
N VAL A 171 35.84 -35.27 25.30
CA VAL A 171 37.21 -35.70 25.01
C VAL A 171 37.12 -36.98 24.13
N PRO A 172 37.97 -37.13 23.10
CA PRO A 172 38.09 -38.38 22.34
C PRO A 172 38.46 -39.59 23.21
#